data_AF-A0A831V1M2-F1
#
_entry.id   AF-A0A831V1M2-F1
#
_cell.length_a   1.000
_cell.length_b   1.000
_cell.length_c   1.000
_cell.angle_alpha   90.00
_cell.angle_beta   90.00
_cell.angle_gamma   90.00
#
_symmetry.space_group_name_H-M   'P 1'
#
loop_
_entity.id
_entity.type
_entity.pdbx_description
1 polymer ?
#
loop_
_entity_poly.entity_id
_entity_poly.type
_entity_poly.pdbx_seq_one_letter_code
_entity_poly.pdbx_strand_id
1 'polypeptide(L)'
;MRYAVLGLLDGIITAVGLTSSALIRGHPIGLREAVAIAVVVATINGLTSFVAEYSHQRASLRDIEYRISLRSTGRILRSLVHRRALTRSLRSAMLMFLWSLAGASSVLIPASIKAAFGLYALGAVVLAASVGLARSPAELGEWLIMLSAAAAIGLAVGLLSPLAT
;
A
#
# COMPACT_ATOMS: atom_id res chain seq x y z
N MET A 1 -4.28 7.74 -9.36
CA MET A 1 -3.73 6.45 -9.82
C MET A 1 -2.51 6.03 -9.01
N ARG A 2 -1.43 6.83 -8.88
CA ARG A 2 -0.21 6.44 -8.13
C ARG A 2 -0.46 5.81 -6.75
N TYR A 3 -1.19 6.47 -5.85
CA TYR A 3 -1.45 5.95 -4.49
C TYR A 3 -2.37 4.72 -4.47
N ALA A 4 -3.16 4.50 -5.52
CA ALA A 4 -3.99 3.30 -5.62
C ALA A 4 -3.13 2.08 -5.93
N VAL A 5 -2.23 2.22 -6.91
CA VAL A 5 -1.28 1.16 -7.27
C VAL A 5 -0.35 0.88 -6.11
N LEU A 6 0.29 1.92 -5.55
CA LEU A 6 1.17 1.75 -4.39
C LEU A 6 0.44 1.10 -3.22
N GLY A 7 -0.78 1.55 -2.90
CA GLY A 7 -1.57 0.97 -1.82
C GLY A 7 -1.84 -0.51 -2.05
N LEU A 8 -2.33 -0.87 -3.23
CA LEU A 8 -2.63 -2.26 -3.57
C LEU A 8 -1.41 -3.16 -3.41
N LEU A 9 -0.27 -2.75 -4.01
CA LEU A 9 0.94 -3.56 -4.02
C LEU A 9 1.55 -3.69 -2.63
N ASP A 10 1.65 -2.58 -1.90
CA ASP A 10 2.19 -2.57 -0.55
C ASP A 10 1.32 -3.40 0.42
N GLY A 11 0.00 -3.32 0.25
CA GLY A 11 -0.96 -4.16 0.98
C GLY A 11 -0.77 -5.65 0.72
N ILE A 12 -0.60 -6.04 -0.55
CA ILE A 12 -0.34 -7.45 -0.93
C ILE A 12 0.99 -7.91 -0.34
N ILE A 13 2.08 -7.20 -0.62
CA ILE A 13 3.44 -7.59 -0.24
C ILE A 13 3.55 -7.71 1.29
N THR A 14 3.04 -6.72 2.02
CA THR A 14 3.11 -6.71 3.48
C THR A 14 2.25 -7.81 4.10
N ALA A 15 1.02 -7.99 3.63
CA ALA A 15 0.15 -9.06 4.13
C ALA A 15 0.75 -10.44 3.88
N VAL A 16 1.26 -10.68 2.67
CA VAL A 16 1.92 -11.92 2.27
C VAL A 16 3.19 -12.16 3.07
N GLY A 17 4.01 -11.13 3.31
CA GLY A 17 5.20 -11.24 4.15
C GLY A 17 4.85 -11.67 5.57
N LEU A 18 3.90 -10.98 6.21
CA LEU A 18 3.48 -11.26 7.59
C LEU A 18 2.84 -12.66 7.76
N THR A 19 2.25 -13.21 6.70
CA THR A 19 1.48 -14.47 6.75
C THR A 19 2.06 -15.61 5.93
N SER A 20 3.25 -15.41 5.36
CA SER A 20 3.96 -16.37 4.49
C SER A 20 4.14 -17.75 5.12
N SER A 21 4.49 -17.81 6.42
CA SER A 21 4.63 -19.07 7.15
C SER A 21 3.30 -19.81 7.26
N ALA A 22 2.20 -19.10 7.49
CA ALA A 22 0.87 -19.68 7.55
C ALA A 22 0.37 -20.13 6.17
N LEU A 23 0.62 -19.34 5.13
CA LEU A 23 0.28 -19.67 3.74
C LEU A 23 1.00 -20.92 3.24
N ILE A 24 2.28 -21.09 3.58
CA ILE A 24 3.13 -22.17 3.03
C ILE A 24 3.13 -23.42 3.92
N ARG A 25 3.21 -23.25 5.25
CA ARG A 25 3.16 -24.38 6.19
C ARG A 25 1.73 -24.86 6.47
N GLY A 26 0.72 -24.13 6.00
CA GLY A 26 -0.68 -24.52 6.11
C GLY A 26 -1.31 -24.22 7.47
N HIS A 27 -0.76 -23.30 8.25
CA HIS A 27 -1.39 -22.90 9.51
C HIS A 27 -2.69 -22.15 9.22
N PRO A 28 -3.79 -22.51 9.91
CA PRO A 28 -5.07 -21.85 9.71
C PRO A 28 -4.97 -20.41 10.21
N ILE A 29 -5.29 -19.45 9.34
CA ILE A 29 -5.47 -18.04 9.69
C ILE A 29 -6.97 -17.84 9.94
N GLY A 30 -7.37 -17.42 11.14
CA GLY A 30 -8.77 -17.12 11.38
C GLY A 30 -9.25 -15.92 10.56
N LEU A 31 -10.51 -15.88 10.14
CA LEU A 31 -11.08 -14.72 9.42
C LEU A 31 -10.88 -13.41 10.20
N ARG A 32 -11.01 -13.46 11.53
CA ARG A 32 -10.78 -12.32 12.42
C ARG A 32 -9.33 -11.83 12.36
N GLU A 33 -8.37 -12.75 12.31
CA GLU A 33 -6.94 -12.43 12.21
C GLU A 33 -6.62 -11.87 10.83
N ALA A 34 -7.14 -12.47 9.76
CA ALA A 34 -7.01 -11.99 8.40
C ALA A 34 -7.49 -10.54 8.24
N VAL A 35 -8.68 -10.22 8.78
CA VAL A 35 -9.23 -8.86 8.76
C VAL A 35 -8.41 -7.92 9.64
N ALA A 36 -8.00 -8.35 10.83
CA ALA A 36 -7.18 -7.53 11.72
C ALA A 36 -5.83 -7.16 11.08
N ILE A 37 -5.13 -8.13 10.48
CA ILE A 37 -3.87 -7.91 9.77
C ILE A 37 -4.10 -6.95 8.60
N ALA A 38 -5.14 -7.16 7.78
CA ALA A 38 -5.46 -6.29 6.65
C ALA A 38 -5.70 -4.84 7.08
N VAL A 39 -6.43 -4.61 8.18
CA VAL A 39 -6.69 -3.28 8.72
C VAL A 39 -5.41 -2.64 9.27
N VAL A 40 -4.58 -3.40 9.98
CA VAL A 40 -3.30 -2.89 10.52
C VAL A 40 -2.37 -2.48 9.37
N VAL A 41 -2.20 -3.34 8.36
CA VAL A 41 -1.39 -3.05 7.17
C VAL A 41 -1.92 -1.79 6.46
N ALA A 42 -3.22 -1.73 6.19
CA ALA A 42 -3.84 -0.58 5.54
C ALA A 42 -3.64 0.72 6.33
N THR A 43 -3.78 0.65 7.65
CA THR A 43 -3.61 1.80 8.56
C THR A 43 -2.18 2.31 8.52
N ILE A 44 -1.19 1.42 8.69
CA ILE A 44 0.23 1.79 8.63
C ILE A 44 0.56 2.43 7.29
N ASN A 45 0.14 1.81 6.18
CA ASN A 45 0.43 2.32 4.84
C ASN A 45 -0.24 3.69 4.58
N GLY A 46 -1.49 3.85 5.04
CA GLY A 46 -2.22 5.12 5.00
C GLY A 46 -1.52 6.24 5.78
N LEU A 47 -1.12 5.97 7.04
CA LEU A 47 -0.41 6.93 7.88
C LEU A 47 0.97 7.28 7.33
N THR A 48 1.74 6.30 6.86
CA THR A 48 3.05 6.53 6.25
C THR A 48 2.91 7.41 5.01
N SER A 49 1.92 7.14 4.15
CA SER A 49 1.64 8.00 2.98
C SER A 49 1.17 9.40 3.38
N PHE A 50 0.39 9.54 4.45
CA PHE A 50 -0.02 10.85 4.97
C PHE A 50 1.20 11.67 5.39
N VAL A 51 2.07 11.09 6.21
CA VAL A 51 3.26 11.77 6.74
C VAL A 51 4.21 12.12 5.61
N ALA A 52 4.43 11.21 4.66
CA ALA A 52 5.29 11.45 3.50
C ALA A 52 4.78 12.62 2.65
N GLU A 53 3.48 12.63 2.32
CA GLU A 53 2.88 13.67 1.48
C GLU A 53 2.81 15.01 2.20
N TYR A 54 2.43 15.00 3.48
CA TYR A 54 2.37 16.21 4.30
C TYR A 54 3.76 16.82 4.50
N SER A 55 4.78 16.00 4.75
CA SER A 55 6.17 16.43 4.86
C SER A 55 6.67 17.08 3.57
N HIS A 56 6.43 16.43 2.42
CA HIS A 56 6.79 16.95 1.11
C HIS A 56 6.12 18.31 0.83
N GLN A 57 4.81 18.41 1.09
CA GLN A 57 4.08 19.64 0.89
C GLN A 57 4.54 20.73 1.86
N ARG A 58 4.78 20.41 3.13
CA ARG A 58 5.28 21.38 4.12
C ARG A 58 6.66 21.94 3.77
N ALA A 59 7.55 21.11 3.23
CA ALA A 59 8.86 21.55 2.74
C ALA A 59 8.68 22.52 1.56
N SER A 60 7.88 22.15 0.56
CA SER A 60 7.56 23.01 -0.59
C SER A 60 6.95 24.35 -0.17
N LEU A 61 6.07 24.35 0.83
CA LEU A 61 5.47 25.57 1.36
C LEU A 61 6.47 26.47 2.08
N ARG A 62 7.46 25.90 2.77
CA ARG A 62 8.52 26.66 3.43
C ARG A 62 9.40 27.38 2.40
N ASP A 63 9.69 26.74 1.28
CA ASP A 63 10.46 27.34 0.18
C ASP A 63 9.69 28.48 -0.50
N ILE A 64 8.37 28.30 -0.68
CA ILE A 64 7.49 29.33 -1.22
C ILE A 64 7.36 30.50 -0.23
N GLU A 65 7.22 30.23 1.08
CA GLU A 65 7.17 31.23 2.14
C GLU A 65 8.46 32.07 2.14
N TYR A 66 9.63 31.45 2.00
CA TYR A 66 10.91 32.15 1.87
C TYR A 66 10.95 33.08 0.65
N ARG A 67 10.41 32.64 -0.49
CA ARG A 67 10.33 33.46 -1.72
C ARG A 67 9.29 34.58 -1.64
N ILE A 68 8.18 34.38 -0.92
CA ILE A 68 7.10 35.37 -0.76
C ILE A 68 7.36 36.35 0.38
N SER A 69 8.08 35.97 1.45
CA SER A 69 8.47 36.90 2.51
C SER A 69 9.37 38.02 1.97
N LEU A 70 10.07 37.78 0.86
CA LEU A 70 10.76 38.81 0.07
C LEU A 70 9.82 39.78 -0.67
N ARG A 71 8.50 39.49 -0.76
CA ARG A 71 7.50 40.24 -1.56
C ARG A 71 6.18 40.61 -0.83
N SER A 72 6.13 40.50 0.50
CA SER A 72 5.05 41.01 1.37
C SER A 72 3.59 40.58 1.06
N THR A 73 3.14 39.41 1.53
CA THR A 73 1.71 39.13 1.85
C THR A 73 1.56 37.88 2.77
N GLY A 74 1.73 38.03 4.08
CA GLY A 74 2.20 36.90 4.94
C GLY A 74 1.20 36.02 5.73
N ARG A 75 -0.10 36.36 5.89
CA ARG A 75 -0.97 35.63 6.86
C ARG A 75 -2.17 34.89 6.28
N ILE A 76 -2.93 35.48 5.35
CA ILE A 76 -4.15 34.85 4.80
C ILE A 76 -3.80 33.73 3.80
N LEU A 77 -2.71 33.92 3.03
CA LEU A 77 -2.19 32.88 2.13
C LEU A 77 -1.76 31.63 2.92
N ARG A 78 -1.22 31.83 4.13
CA ARG A 78 -0.66 30.77 4.97
C ARG A 78 -1.72 29.76 5.41
N SER A 79 -2.90 30.21 5.85
CA SER A 79 -3.95 29.32 6.37
C SER A 79 -4.66 28.53 5.27
N LEU A 80 -4.97 29.16 4.13
CA LEU A 80 -5.66 28.52 3.01
C LEU A 80 -4.78 27.48 2.32
N VAL A 81 -3.48 27.78 2.17
CA VAL A 81 -2.53 26.85 1.55
C VAL A 81 -2.24 25.66 2.48
N HIS A 82 -2.16 25.89 3.79
CA HIS A 82 -1.98 24.81 4.76
C HIS A 82 -3.18 23.86 4.81
N ARG A 83 -4.41 24.37 4.78
CA ARG A 83 -5.63 23.54 4.69
C ARG A 83 -5.65 22.72 3.41
N ARG A 84 -5.29 23.31 2.27
CA ARG A 84 -5.27 22.61 0.98
C ARG A 84 -4.19 21.52 0.94
N ALA A 85 -3.05 21.74 1.59
CA ALA A 85 -2.02 20.73 1.72
C ALA A 85 -2.47 19.56 2.61
N LEU A 86 -3.08 19.87 3.76
CA LEU A 86 -3.62 18.86 4.66
C LEU A 86 -4.69 17.98 3.98
N THR A 87 -5.64 18.59 3.25
CA THR A 87 -6.69 17.83 2.57
C THR A 87 -6.17 16.98 1.42
N ARG A 88 -5.17 17.45 0.68
CA ARG A 88 -4.49 16.63 -0.35
C ARG A 88 -3.77 15.43 0.25
N SER A 89 -3.03 15.66 1.34
CA SER A 89 -2.31 14.61 2.07
C SER A 89 -3.27 13.57 2.69
N LEU A 90 -4.40 14.03 3.21
CA LEU A 90 -5.44 13.15 3.74
C LEU A 90 -6.10 12.32 2.62
N ARG A 91 -6.35 12.92 1.46
CA ARG A 91 -6.90 12.20 0.30
C ARG A 91 -5.93 11.14 -0.22
N SER A 92 -4.63 11.42 -0.30
CA SER A 92 -3.64 10.41 -0.69
C SER A 92 -3.57 9.28 0.33
N ALA A 93 -3.57 9.60 1.62
CA ALA A 93 -3.59 8.62 2.70
C ALA A 93 -4.82 7.70 2.65
N MET A 94 -6.00 8.28 2.41
CA MET A 94 -7.25 7.52 2.30
C MET A 94 -7.25 6.60 1.07
N LEU A 95 -6.72 7.06 -0.07
CA LEU A 95 -6.54 6.19 -1.24
C LEU A 95 -5.56 5.05 -0.94
N MET A 96 -4.42 5.36 -0.31
CA MET A 96 -3.43 4.35 0.07
C MET A 96 -4.04 3.30 1.02
N PHE A 97 -4.79 3.76 2.03
CA PHE A 97 -5.50 2.90 2.98
C PHE A 97 -6.48 1.96 2.28
N LEU A 98 -7.39 2.49 1.46
CA LEU A 98 -8.44 1.68 0.81
C LEU A 98 -7.85 0.63 -0.13
N TRP A 99 -6.85 1.01 -0.92
CA TRP A 99 -6.22 0.08 -1.86
C TRP A 99 -5.32 -0.92 -1.15
N SER A 100 -4.65 -0.52 -0.07
CA SER A 100 -3.87 -1.45 0.77
C SER A 100 -4.77 -2.44 1.50
N LEU A 101 -5.94 -2.00 1.97
CA LEU A 101 -6.94 -2.89 2.56
C LEU A 101 -7.43 -3.89 1.53
N ALA A 102 -7.80 -3.42 0.34
CA ALA A 102 -8.23 -4.28 -0.76
C ALA A 102 -7.16 -5.31 -1.14
N GLY A 103 -5.90 -4.88 -1.27
CA GLY A 103 -4.77 -5.75 -1.57
C GLY A 103 -4.56 -6.82 -0.51
N ALA A 104 -4.47 -6.44 0.76
CA ALA A 104 -4.30 -7.39 1.86
C ALA A 104 -5.49 -8.35 1.99
N SER A 105 -6.73 -7.84 1.96
CA SER A 105 -7.94 -8.64 2.07
C SER A 105 -8.11 -9.62 0.90
N SER A 106 -7.70 -9.24 -0.31
CA SER A 106 -7.80 -10.11 -1.49
C SER A 106 -7.01 -11.41 -1.35
N VAL A 107 -5.94 -11.42 -0.55
CA VAL A 107 -5.12 -12.61 -0.29
C VAL A 107 -5.52 -13.29 1.02
N LEU A 108 -5.72 -12.51 2.09
CA LEU A 108 -5.93 -13.05 3.43
C LEU A 108 -7.33 -13.65 3.63
N ILE A 109 -8.37 -13.10 3.01
CA ILE A 109 -9.73 -13.65 3.13
C ILE A 109 -9.79 -15.06 2.52
N PRO A 110 -9.32 -15.30 1.27
CA PRO A 110 -9.21 -16.65 0.74
C PRO A 110 -8.32 -17.58 1.58
N ALA A 111 -7.19 -17.07 2.10
CA ALA A 111 -6.31 -17.84 2.97
C ALA A 111 -7.00 -18.34 4.24
N SER A 112 -7.99 -17.59 4.77
CA SER A 112 -8.73 -17.99 5.97
C SER A 112 -9.67 -19.19 5.78
N ILE A 113 -10.05 -19.48 4.54
CA ILE A 113 -10.84 -20.68 4.20
C ILE A 113 -9.89 -21.87 4.08
N LYS A 114 -8.79 -21.69 3.34
CA LYS A 114 -7.73 -22.69 3.16
C LYS A 114 -6.44 -21.98 2.78
N ALA A 115 -5.32 -22.32 3.41
CA ALA A 115 -4.02 -21.68 3.14
C ALA A 115 -3.66 -21.66 1.64
N ALA A 116 -3.91 -22.76 0.93
CA ALA A 116 -3.68 -22.86 -0.52
C ALA A 116 -4.50 -21.84 -1.35
N PHE A 117 -5.70 -21.48 -0.91
CA PHE A 117 -6.51 -20.46 -1.60
C PHE A 117 -5.90 -19.07 -1.49
N GLY A 118 -5.14 -18.78 -0.44
CA GLY A 118 -4.35 -17.55 -0.35
C GLY A 118 -3.27 -17.46 -1.44
N LEU A 119 -2.59 -18.57 -1.74
CA LEU A 119 -1.59 -18.61 -2.81
C LEU A 119 -2.22 -18.46 -4.21
N TYR A 120 -3.37 -19.10 -4.45
CA TYR A 120 -4.12 -18.92 -5.70
C TYR A 120 -4.64 -17.50 -5.85
N ALA A 121 -5.16 -16.92 -4.77
CA ALA A 121 -5.62 -15.54 -4.76
C ALA A 121 -4.47 -14.56 -5.01
N LEU A 122 -3.28 -14.80 -4.44
CA LEU A 122 -2.08 -14.02 -4.72
C LEU A 122 -1.73 -14.03 -6.22
N GLY A 123 -1.70 -15.22 -6.84
CA GLY A 123 -1.45 -15.34 -8.27
C GLY A 123 -2.51 -14.62 -9.11
N ALA A 124 -3.79 -14.78 -8.78
CA ALA A 124 -4.89 -14.13 -9.46
C ALA A 124 -4.84 -12.60 -9.34
N VAL A 125 -4.50 -12.07 -8.17
CA VAL A 125 -4.40 -10.63 -7.91
C VAL A 125 -3.19 -10.04 -8.63
N VAL A 126 -2.04 -10.73 -8.65
CA VAL A 126 -0.86 -10.31 -9.42
C VAL A 126 -1.19 -10.23 -10.91
N LEU A 127 -1.88 -11.23 -11.47
CA LEU A 127 -2.33 -11.22 -12.86
C LEU A 127 -3.33 -10.09 -13.12
N ALA A 128 -4.37 -9.95 -12.29
CA ALA A 128 -5.39 -8.92 -12.45
C ALA A 128 -4.81 -7.50 -12.33
N ALA A 129 -3.89 -7.27 -11.39
CA ALA A 129 -3.19 -5.99 -11.26
C ALA A 129 -2.30 -5.72 -12.48
N SER A 130 -1.58 -6.72 -12.99
CA SER A 130 -0.74 -6.57 -14.20
C SER A 130 -1.60 -6.20 -15.42
N VAL A 131 -2.72 -6.89 -15.63
CA VAL A 131 -3.67 -6.59 -16.71
C VAL A 131 -4.29 -5.21 -16.54
N GLY A 132 -4.65 -4.82 -15.32
CA GLY A 132 -5.25 -3.51 -15.04
C GLY A 132 -4.29 -2.33 -15.19
N LEU A 133 -2.98 -2.56 -15.08
CA LEU A 133 -1.94 -1.53 -15.19
C LEU A 133 -1.36 -1.42 -16.60
N ALA A 134 -1.30 -2.52 -17.34
CA ALA A 134 -0.70 -2.56 -18.66
C ALA A 134 -1.54 -1.80 -19.69
N ARG A 135 -0.87 -0.97 -20.50
CA ARG A 135 -1.48 -0.33 -21.68
C ARG A 135 -1.08 -1.02 -22.99
N SER A 136 -0.09 -1.90 -22.92
CA SER A 136 0.40 -2.70 -24.05
C SER A 136 0.80 -4.11 -23.60
N PRO A 137 0.92 -5.07 -24.53
CA PRO A 137 1.38 -6.42 -24.19
C PRO A 137 2.80 -6.46 -23.62
N ALA A 138 3.67 -5.54 -24.03
CA ALA A 138 5.03 -5.44 -23.51
C ALA A 138 5.01 -4.96 -22.04
N GLU A 139 4.24 -3.92 -21.74
CA GLU A 139 4.06 -3.43 -20.37
C GLU A 139 3.43 -4.51 -19.46
N LEU A 140 2.55 -5.36 -19.98
CA LEU A 140 1.98 -6.47 -19.22
C LEU A 140 3.07 -7.42 -18.72
N GLY A 141 4.03 -7.76 -19.57
CA GLY A 141 5.18 -8.59 -19.19
C GLY A 141 6.02 -7.93 -18.08
N GLU A 142 6.30 -6.64 -18.22
CA GLU A 142 7.07 -5.87 -17.22
C GLU A 142 6.35 -5.82 -15.86
N TRP A 143 5.06 -5.47 -15.85
CA TRP A 143 4.25 -5.45 -14.63
C TRP A 143 4.17 -6.84 -14.01
N LEU A 144 3.96 -7.89 -14.81
CA LEU A 144 3.86 -9.25 -14.30
C LEU A 144 5.16 -9.70 -13.63
N ILE A 145 6.31 -9.43 -14.24
CA ILE A 145 7.62 -9.75 -13.69
C ILE A 145 7.84 -8.96 -12.39
N MET A 146 7.59 -7.65 -12.41
CA MET A 146 7.83 -6.81 -11.23
C MET A 146 6.93 -7.20 -10.04
N LEU A 147 5.66 -7.48 -10.29
CA LEU A 147 4.70 -7.86 -9.26
C LEU A 147 4.94 -9.27 -8.71
N SER A 148 5.26 -10.23 -9.58
CA SER A 148 5.62 -11.58 -9.16
C SER A 148 6.93 -11.58 -8.37
N ALA A 149 7.94 -10.82 -8.80
CA ALA A 149 9.19 -10.66 -8.06
C ALA A 149 8.95 -10.04 -6.67
N ALA A 150 8.15 -8.98 -6.60
CA ALA A 150 7.84 -8.34 -5.32
C ALA A 150 7.06 -9.28 -4.37
N ALA A 151 6.08 -10.02 -4.88
CA ALA A 151 5.35 -11.02 -4.11
C ALA A 151 6.26 -12.17 -3.63
N ALA A 152 7.16 -12.65 -4.49
CA ALA A 152 8.13 -13.68 -4.16
C ALA A 152 9.11 -13.21 -3.08
N ILE A 153 9.59 -11.96 -3.16
CA ILE A 153 10.43 -11.33 -2.13
C ILE A 153 9.66 -11.24 -0.81
N GLY A 154 8.40 -10.78 -0.84
CA GLY A 154 7.55 -10.74 0.36
C GLY A 154 7.41 -12.11 1.03
N LEU A 155 7.11 -13.14 0.24
CA LEU A 155 7.06 -14.52 0.72
C LEU A 155 8.40 -14.97 1.31
N ALA A 156 9.51 -14.75 0.61
CA ALA A 156 10.84 -15.17 1.04
C ALA A 156 11.25 -14.51 2.35
N VAL A 157 11.04 -13.20 2.48
CA VAL A 157 11.35 -12.45 3.72
C VAL A 157 10.53 -12.99 4.89
N GLY A 158 9.24 -13.21 4.69
CA GLY A 158 8.38 -13.72 5.74
C GLY A 158 8.69 -15.18 6.15
N LEU A 159 9.11 -16.02 5.20
CA LEU A 159 9.57 -17.38 5.48
C LEU A 159 10.88 -17.40 6.29
N LEU A 160 11.78 -16.46 5.99
CA LEU A 160 13.06 -16.31 6.70
C LEU A 160 12.88 -15.72 8.10
N SER A 161 11.80 -14.97 8.35
CA SER A 161 11.51 -14.32 9.63
C SER A 161 10.06 -14.58 10.08
N PRO A 162 9.72 -15.83 10.43
CA PRO A 162 8.35 -16.19 10.77
C PRO A 162 7.92 -15.54 12.11
N LEU A 163 6.77 -14.87 12.10
CA LEU A 163 6.17 -14.27 13.30
C LEU A 163 5.49 -15.29 14.23
N ALA A 164 5.21 -16.49 13.71
CA ALA A 164 4.75 -17.64 14.47
C ALA A 164 5.48 -18.89 13.96
N THR A 165 6.04 -19.68 14.88
CA THR A 165 6.79 -20.91 14.59
C THR A 165 5.87 -22.10 14.43
#